data_AF-A0AAD6J996-F1
#
_entry.id   AF-A0AAD6J996-F1
#
_cell.length_a   1.000
_cell.length_b   1.000
_cell.length_c   1.000
_cell.angle_alpha   90.00
_cell.angle_beta   90.00
_cell.angle_gamma   90.00
#
_symmetry.space_group_name_H-M   'P 1'
#
loop_
_entity.id
_entity.type
_entity.pdbx_description
1 polymer ?
#
loop_
_entity_poly.entity_id
_entity_poly.type
_entity_poly.pdbx_seq_one_letter_code
_entity_poly.pdbx_strand_id
1 'polypeptide(L)'
;MAQTPPNPKNPKRSISWFKRFQYDKERDSPSDARNVLLVIATLIASVTFQAGVNPPGGVWQDDGGGKALHAPGSAIYASRKNPYYVFLLSNTLALSAAILVITSLTYKFPFHFEIWVATASMMITYASAIFAVTPRESVHFRFILITAVVPFVARFLIQMFKRFRKSKKRVHGDQTNCQACDQEVDGQTGQRV
;
A
#
# COMPACT_ATOMS: atom_id res chain seq x y z
N MET A 1 26.11 -14.97 56.72
CA MET A 1 25.65 -13.90 55.79
C MET A 1 25.44 -14.55 54.43
N ALA A 2 24.21 -14.99 54.13
CA ALA A 2 23.90 -15.59 52.84
C ALA A 2 23.53 -14.47 51.85
N GLN A 3 24.34 -14.31 50.80
CA GLN A 3 24.08 -13.38 49.70
C GLN A 3 22.87 -13.90 48.91
N THR A 4 21.82 -13.08 48.80
CA THR A 4 20.66 -13.38 47.96
C THR A 4 21.06 -13.32 46.49
N PRO A 5 20.70 -14.32 45.66
CA PRO A 5 21.08 -14.33 44.25
C PRO A 5 20.42 -13.16 43.50
N PRO A 6 21.10 -12.57 42.50
CA PRO A 6 20.55 -11.47 41.72
C PRO A 6 19.30 -11.91 40.95
N ASN A 7 18.21 -11.18 41.19
CA ASN A 7 16.92 -11.35 40.51
C ASN A 7 17.08 -11.12 38.99
N PRO A 8 16.76 -12.10 38.14
CA PRO A 8 16.85 -11.93 36.69
C PRO A 8 15.81 -10.91 36.21
N LYS A 9 16.28 -9.80 35.64
CA LYS A 9 15.45 -8.75 35.03
C LYS A 9 14.53 -9.39 33.98
N ASN A 10 13.23 -9.39 34.24
CA ASN A 10 12.20 -9.94 33.38
C ASN A 10 11.99 -9.07 32.11
N PRO A 11 12.32 -9.55 30.90
CA PRO A 11 12.21 -8.76 29.66
C PRO A 11 10.77 -8.60 29.13
N LYS A 12 9.74 -9.13 29.81
CA LYS A 12 8.37 -9.28 29.26
C LYS A 12 7.44 -8.05 29.40
N ARG A 13 7.86 -6.93 29.99
CA ARG A 13 6.95 -5.79 30.25
C ARG A 13 6.68 -4.90 29.01
N SER A 14 7.55 -4.93 28.00
CA SER A 14 7.42 -4.08 26.80
C SER A 14 6.31 -4.50 25.83
N ILE A 15 5.89 -5.77 25.83
CA ILE A 15 4.90 -6.29 24.87
C ILE A 15 3.44 -6.04 25.33
N SER A 16 3.23 -5.81 26.63
CA SER A 16 1.87 -5.73 27.21
C SER A 16 1.08 -4.49 26.78
N TRP A 17 1.75 -3.34 26.60
CA TRP A 17 1.05 -2.09 26.31
C TRP A 17 0.56 -2.02 24.85
N PHE A 18 1.31 -2.59 23.90
CA PHE A 18 0.93 -2.62 22.49
C PHE A 18 -0.38 -3.38 22.24
N LYS A 19 -0.71 -4.38 23.07
CA LYS A 19 -2.00 -5.10 22.97
C LYS A 19 -3.21 -4.17 23.06
N ARG A 20 -3.12 -3.05 23.78
CA ARG A 20 -4.21 -2.07 23.89
C ARG A 20 -4.44 -1.26 22.61
N PHE A 21 -3.45 -1.24 21.71
CA PHE A 21 -3.49 -0.52 20.43
C PHE A 21 -3.75 -1.45 19.24
N GLN A 22 -3.88 -2.76 19.47
CA GLN A 22 -4.24 -3.70 18.43
C GLN A 22 -5.73 -3.56 18.11
N TYR A 23 -6.05 -3.62 16.82
CA TYR A 23 -7.44 -3.65 16.36
C TYR A 23 -8.17 -4.86 16.95
N ASP A 24 -9.28 -4.59 17.63
CA ASP A 24 -10.13 -5.59 18.24
C ASP A 24 -11.49 -5.59 17.55
N LYS A 25 -11.89 -6.72 16.95
CA LYS A 25 -13.15 -6.82 16.21
C LYS A 25 -14.39 -6.68 17.10
N GLU A 26 -14.26 -6.90 18.41
CA GLU A 26 -15.38 -6.79 19.35
C GLU A 26 -15.60 -5.34 19.80
N ARG A 27 -14.53 -4.55 19.87
CA ARG A 27 -14.57 -3.14 20.30
C ARG A 27 -14.60 -2.14 19.14
N ASP A 28 -13.88 -2.42 18.06
CA ASP A 28 -13.61 -1.46 16.99
C ASP A 28 -14.47 -1.78 15.76
N SER A 29 -15.32 -0.83 15.38
CA SER A 29 -16.14 -1.00 14.19
C SER A 29 -15.27 -1.03 12.92
N PRO A 30 -15.66 -1.80 11.88
CA PRO A 30 -14.96 -1.76 10.59
C PRO A 30 -14.91 -0.36 9.96
N SER A 31 -15.85 0.53 10.32
CA SER A 31 -15.88 1.92 9.86
C SER A 31 -14.78 2.75 10.53
N ASP A 32 -14.55 2.57 11.82
CA ASP A 32 -13.51 3.31 12.56
C ASP A 32 -12.12 2.92 12.09
N ALA A 33 -11.86 1.61 11.95
CA ALA A 33 -10.62 1.11 11.39
C ALA A 33 -10.39 1.65 9.96
N ARG A 34 -11.44 1.68 9.13
CA ARG A 34 -11.38 2.26 7.79
C ARG A 34 -11.05 3.76 7.82
N ASN A 35 -11.65 4.54 8.70
CA ASN A 35 -11.39 5.97 8.82
C ASN A 35 -9.93 6.22 9.24
N VAL A 36 -9.43 5.50 10.25
CA VAL A 36 -8.03 5.60 10.70
C VAL A 36 -7.06 5.23 9.57
N LEU A 37 -7.31 4.12 8.86
CA LEU A 37 -6.46 3.69 7.75
C LEU A 37 -6.48 4.68 6.58
N LEU A 38 -7.63 5.31 6.28
CA LEU A 38 -7.71 6.36 5.27
C LEU A 38 -6.84 7.57 5.67
N VAL A 39 -6.91 8.02 6.92
CA VAL A 39 -6.06 9.11 7.43
C VAL A 39 -4.59 8.76 7.27
N ILE A 40 -4.15 7.59 7.76
CA ILE A 40 -2.76 7.14 7.65
C ILE A 40 -2.32 7.08 6.18
N ALA A 41 -3.16 6.51 5.30
CA ALA A 41 -2.83 6.41 3.89
C ALA A 41 -2.73 7.78 3.21
N THR A 42 -3.63 8.72 3.51
CA THR A 42 -3.55 10.10 2.98
C THR A 42 -2.31 10.84 3.47
N LEU A 43 -1.89 10.61 4.72
CA LEU A 43 -0.66 11.20 5.26
C LEU A 43 0.57 10.64 4.55
N ILE A 44 0.66 9.32 4.38
CA ILE A 44 1.77 8.69 3.64
C ILE A 44 1.80 9.20 2.19
N ALA A 45 0.64 9.26 1.52
CA ALA A 45 0.55 9.78 0.15
C ALA A 45 1.01 11.24 0.07
N SER A 46 0.61 12.09 1.03
CA SER A 46 0.99 13.49 1.07
C SER A 46 2.49 13.68 1.30
N VAL A 47 3.06 12.98 2.28
CA VAL A 47 4.50 13.06 2.61
C VAL A 47 5.34 12.56 1.43
N THR A 48 4.96 11.44 0.82
CA THR A 48 5.69 10.87 -0.31
C THR A 48 5.58 11.73 -1.57
N PHE A 49 4.42 12.34 -1.84
CA PHE A 49 4.27 13.29 -2.93
C PHE A 49 5.18 14.50 -2.72
N GLN A 50 5.14 15.11 -1.53
CA GLN A 50 6.00 16.24 -1.19
C GLN A 50 7.49 15.91 -1.32
N ALA A 51 7.93 14.77 -0.80
CA ALA A 51 9.31 14.34 -0.89
C ALA A 51 9.77 14.02 -2.33
N GLY A 52 8.85 13.58 -3.20
CA GLY A 52 9.15 13.29 -4.60
C GLY A 52 9.25 14.56 -5.45
N VAL A 53 8.33 15.51 -5.28
CA VAL A 53 8.34 16.78 -6.04
C VAL A 53 9.40 17.76 -5.53
N ASN A 54 9.74 17.69 -4.24
CA ASN A 54 10.78 18.48 -3.59
C ASN A 54 11.89 17.54 -3.10
N PRO A 55 12.84 17.15 -3.96
CA PRO A 55 13.88 16.21 -3.58
C PRO A 55 14.72 16.75 -2.40
N PRO A 56 15.22 15.87 -1.51
CA PRO A 56 16.11 16.28 -0.43
C PRO A 56 17.30 17.08 -0.95
N GLY A 57 17.60 18.23 -0.34
CA GLY A 57 18.65 19.14 -0.83
C GLY A 57 18.22 20.05 -1.98
N GLY A 58 16.99 19.91 -2.50
CA GLY A 58 16.43 20.79 -3.52
C GLY A 58 16.89 20.46 -4.94
N VAL A 59 16.68 21.44 -5.83
CA VAL A 59 17.02 21.35 -7.25
C VAL A 59 18.01 22.46 -7.61
N TRP A 60 18.87 22.18 -8.58
CA TRP A 60 19.77 23.16 -9.16
C TRP A 60 18.97 24.32 -9.78
N GLN A 61 19.39 25.55 -9.52
CA GLN A 61 18.75 26.76 -10.04
C GLN A 61 19.51 27.35 -11.24
N ASP A 62 20.74 26.90 -11.46
CA ASP A 62 21.66 27.33 -12.52
C ASP A 62 21.98 26.18 -13.49
N ASP A 63 22.63 26.52 -14.59
CA ASP A 63 22.97 25.62 -15.70
C ASP A 63 24.43 25.13 -15.67
N GLY A 64 25.07 25.16 -14.50
CA GLY A 64 26.43 24.64 -14.30
C GLY A 64 27.54 25.45 -14.98
N GLY A 65 27.24 26.66 -15.49
CA GLY A 65 28.25 27.63 -15.93
C GLY A 65 29.09 27.15 -17.13
N GLY A 66 28.43 26.81 -18.25
CA GLY A 66 29.07 26.52 -19.54
C GLY A 66 29.79 25.16 -19.65
N LYS A 67 30.05 24.48 -18.53
CA LYS A 67 30.41 23.07 -18.48
C LYS A 67 29.18 22.34 -17.96
N ALA A 68 28.39 21.74 -18.86
CA ALA A 68 27.08 21.13 -18.58
C ALA A 68 27.13 19.98 -17.54
N LEU A 69 27.35 20.32 -16.27
CA LEU A 69 27.44 19.36 -15.17
C LEU A 69 26.04 19.00 -14.69
N HIS A 70 25.13 19.99 -14.62
CA HIS A 70 23.75 19.86 -14.15
C HIS A 70 22.82 20.80 -14.92
N ALA A 71 21.53 20.42 -15.04
CA ALA A 71 20.50 21.25 -15.65
C ALA A 71 19.59 21.88 -14.57
N PRO A 72 19.07 23.09 -14.79
CA PRO A 72 18.10 23.70 -13.88
C PRO A 72 16.89 22.78 -13.65
N GLY A 73 16.44 22.68 -12.40
CA GLY A 73 15.37 21.77 -12.00
C GLY A 73 15.81 20.34 -11.72
N SER A 74 17.06 19.96 -12.04
CA SER A 74 17.59 18.64 -11.68
C SER A 74 17.84 18.56 -10.17
N ALA A 75 17.51 17.43 -9.55
CA ALA A 75 17.72 17.19 -8.12
C ALA A 75 19.20 17.25 -7.76
N ILE A 76 19.57 18.04 -6.75
CA ILE A 76 20.94 18.08 -6.23
C ILE A 76 21.32 16.69 -5.70
N TYR A 77 20.36 15.99 -5.09
CA TYR A 77 20.56 14.63 -4.57
C TYR A 77 20.90 13.61 -5.65
N ALA A 78 20.52 13.83 -6.92
CA ALA A 78 20.85 12.93 -8.03
C ALA A 78 22.37 12.83 -8.30
N SER A 79 23.16 13.77 -7.77
CA SER A 79 24.64 13.71 -7.80
C SER A 79 25.18 12.43 -7.13
N ARG A 80 24.46 11.87 -6.14
CA ARG A 80 24.78 10.58 -5.53
C ARG A 80 23.79 9.51 -6.02
N LYS A 81 24.10 8.91 -7.17
CA LYS A 81 23.22 7.96 -7.89
C LYS A 81 22.63 6.86 -6.97
N ASN A 82 23.46 6.06 -6.31
CA ASN A 82 22.99 4.91 -5.50
C ASN A 82 21.96 5.27 -4.40
N PRO A 83 22.27 6.17 -3.45
CA PRO A 83 21.31 6.52 -2.39
C PRO A 83 20.08 7.26 -2.91
N TYR A 84 20.22 8.04 -3.99
CA TYR A 84 19.10 8.70 -4.65
C TYR A 84 18.10 7.68 -5.23
N TYR A 85 18.58 6.61 -5.88
CA TYR A 85 17.72 5.54 -6.39
C TYR A 85 16.99 4.79 -5.28
N VAL A 86 17.68 4.46 -4.17
CA VAL A 86 17.04 3.79 -3.03
C VAL A 86 15.94 4.67 -2.43
N PHE A 87 16.18 5.97 -2.32
CA PHE A 87 15.19 6.96 -1.90
C PHE A 87 13.98 6.99 -2.83
N LEU A 88 14.19 7.20 -4.13
CA LEU A 88 13.11 7.28 -5.12
C LEU A 88 12.28 5.99 -5.17
N LEU A 89 12.93 4.83 -5.15
CA LEU A 89 12.25 3.54 -5.18
C LEU A 89 11.39 3.34 -3.95
N SER A 90 11.95 3.56 -2.76
CA SER A 90 11.24 3.41 -1.48
C SER A 90 10.06 4.38 -1.38
N ASN A 91 10.26 5.64 -1.77
CA ASN A 91 9.22 6.66 -1.75
C ASN A 91 8.06 6.33 -2.70
N THR A 92 8.39 5.85 -3.90
CA THR A 92 7.41 5.47 -4.91
C THR A 92 6.62 4.22 -4.50
N LEU A 93 7.26 3.25 -3.86
CA LEU A 93 6.58 2.08 -3.29
C LEU A 93 5.61 2.48 -2.17
N ALA A 94 6.02 3.39 -1.29
CA ALA A 94 5.17 3.91 -0.22
C ALA A 94 3.94 4.65 -0.76
N LEU A 95 4.11 5.52 -1.76
CA LEU A 95 3.00 6.21 -2.45
C LEU A 95 2.04 5.20 -3.11
N SER A 96 2.59 4.20 -3.80
CA SER A 96 1.80 3.15 -4.45
C SER A 96 0.97 2.35 -3.44
N ALA A 97 1.58 1.95 -2.32
CA ALA A 97 0.89 1.24 -1.24
C ALA A 97 -0.23 2.09 -0.62
N ALA A 98 0.01 3.38 -0.39
CA ALA A 98 -0.99 4.29 0.14
C ALA A 98 -2.21 4.43 -0.80
N ILE A 99 -1.98 4.59 -2.11
CA ILE A 99 -3.06 4.65 -3.11
C ILE A 99 -3.86 3.35 -3.14
N LEU A 100 -3.20 2.19 -3.02
CA LEU A 100 -3.89 0.89 -2.96
C LEU A 100 -4.80 0.79 -1.74
N VAL A 101 -4.36 1.27 -0.58
CA VAL A 101 -5.18 1.33 0.65
C VAL A 101 -6.38 2.26 0.45
N ILE A 102 -6.16 3.50 -0.02
CA ILE A 102 -7.24 4.48 -0.28
C ILE A 102 -8.29 3.90 -1.23
N THR A 103 -7.85 3.29 -2.32
CA THR A 103 -8.75 2.68 -3.31
C THR A 103 -9.52 1.50 -2.72
N SER A 104 -8.84 0.64 -1.96
CA SER A 104 -9.42 -0.57 -1.38
C SER A 104 -10.48 -0.23 -0.35
N LEU A 105 -10.22 0.79 0.48
CA LEU A 105 -11.13 1.26 1.51
C LEU A 105 -12.30 2.06 0.93
N THR A 106 -12.13 2.70 -0.23
CA THR A 106 -13.21 3.50 -0.86
C THR A 106 -13.98 2.73 -1.94
N TYR A 107 -13.74 1.43 -2.06
CA TYR A 107 -14.47 0.55 -2.97
C TYR A 107 -15.94 0.43 -2.52
N LYS A 108 -16.88 0.72 -3.43
CA LYS A 108 -18.35 0.84 -3.23
C LYS A 108 -18.89 2.18 -2.75
N PHE A 109 -18.08 3.22 -2.62
CA PHE A 109 -18.60 4.57 -2.40
C PHE A 109 -19.18 5.15 -3.70
N PRO A 110 -20.25 5.97 -3.65
CA PRO A 110 -20.82 6.59 -4.85
C PRO A 110 -19.78 7.44 -5.61
N PHE A 111 -18.81 8.04 -4.89
CA PHE A 111 -17.71 8.84 -5.44
C PHE A 111 -16.45 8.03 -5.80
N HIS A 112 -16.56 6.71 -5.97
CA HIS A 112 -15.38 5.87 -6.24
C HIS A 112 -14.66 6.26 -7.54
N PHE A 113 -15.42 6.59 -8.59
CA PHE A 113 -14.84 7.00 -9.87
C PHE A 113 -14.02 8.28 -9.75
N GLU A 114 -14.54 9.28 -9.03
CA GLU A 114 -13.87 10.56 -8.81
C GLU A 114 -12.54 10.38 -8.07
N ILE A 115 -12.51 9.55 -7.02
CA ILE A 115 -11.27 9.21 -6.30
C ILE A 115 -10.29 8.45 -7.21
N TRP A 116 -10.80 7.62 -8.11
CA TRP A 116 -9.98 6.91 -9.09
C TRP A 116 -9.32 7.87 -10.09
N VAL A 117 -10.09 8.84 -10.61
CA VAL A 117 -9.59 9.89 -11.50
C VAL A 117 -8.58 10.78 -10.77
N ALA A 118 -8.88 11.22 -9.54
CA ALA A 118 -7.99 12.04 -8.73
C ALA A 118 -6.65 11.33 -8.45
N THR A 119 -6.70 10.05 -8.04
CA THR A 119 -5.48 9.26 -7.79
C THR A 119 -4.68 8.97 -9.06
N ALA A 120 -5.35 8.78 -10.21
CA ALA A 120 -4.68 8.64 -11.50
C ALA A 120 -3.97 9.95 -11.92
N SER A 121 -4.66 11.09 -11.80
CA SER A 121 -4.07 12.40 -12.05
C SER A 121 -2.86 12.65 -11.15
N MET A 122 -2.97 12.36 -9.86
CA MET A 122 -1.88 12.53 -8.90
C MET A 122 -0.64 11.69 -9.27
N MET A 123 -0.84 10.44 -9.72
CA MET A 123 0.25 9.59 -10.19
C MET A 123 0.95 10.15 -11.43
N ILE A 124 0.20 10.71 -12.37
CA ILE A 124 0.75 11.34 -13.57
C ILE A 124 1.61 12.55 -13.18
N THR A 125 1.09 13.42 -12.30
CA THR A 125 1.85 14.57 -11.81
C THR A 125 3.12 14.15 -11.07
N TYR A 126 3.04 13.12 -10.21
CA TYR A 126 4.21 12.59 -9.52
C TYR A 126 5.26 12.04 -10.50
N ALA A 127 4.84 11.24 -11.47
CA ALA A 127 5.74 10.70 -12.50
C ALA A 127 6.41 11.81 -13.33
N SER A 128 5.64 12.84 -13.70
CA SER A 128 6.16 14.02 -14.40
C SER A 128 7.18 14.78 -13.55
N ALA A 129 6.93 14.95 -12.25
CA ALA A 129 7.86 15.62 -11.35
C ALA A 129 9.16 14.83 -11.21
N ILE A 130 9.09 13.51 -10.99
CA ILE A 130 10.28 12.64 -10.94
C ILE A 130 11.06 12.71 -12.25
N PHE A 131 10.39 12.73 -13.39
CA PHE A 131 11.03 12.89 -14.70
C PHE A 131 11.75 14.25 -14.84
N ALA A 132 11.13 15.33 -14.38
CA ALA A 132 11.72 16.66 -14.45
C ALA A 132 12.97 16.79 -13.57
N VAL A 133 12.96 16.19 -12.37
CA VAL A 133 14.09 16.31 -11.42
C VAL A 133 15.21 15.29 -11.64
N THR A 134 14.99 14.24 -12.45
CA THR A 134 16.00 13.18 -12.65
C THR A 134 16.76 13.37 -13.97
N PRO A 135 18.10 13.47 -13.97
CA PRO A 135 18.89 13.63 -15.19
C PRO A 135 18.71 12.46 -16.18
N ARG A 136 18.75 12.76 -17.50
CA ARG A 136 18.34 11.84 -18.58
C ARG A 136 19.35 10.70 -18.80
N GLU A 137 18.97 9.49 -18.44
CA GLU A 137 19.57 8.21 -18.83
C GLU A 137 18.45 7.24 -19.26
N SER A 138 18.60 6.48 -20.36
CA SER A 138 17.51 5.70 -20.99
C SER A 138 16.80 4.68 -20.08
N VAL A 139 17.39 4.32 -18.94
CA VAL A 139 16.79 3.45 -17.91
C VAL A 139 15.60 4.09 -17.18
N HIS A 140 15.49 5.42 -17.19
CA HIS A 140 14.43 6.16 -16.49
C HIS A 140 13.05 6.01 -17.14
N PHE A 141 12.98 5.84 -18.47
CA PHE A 141 11.71 5.58 -19.18
C PHE A 141 11.06 4.28 -18.73
N ARG A 142 11.85 3.21 -18.50
CA ARG A 142 11.34 1.91 -18.04
C ARG A 142 10.77 1.98 -16.62
N PHE A 143 11.42 2.70 -15.71
CA PHE A 143 10.91 2.85 -14.35
C PHE A 143 9.64 3.70 -14.29
N ILE A 144 9.53 4.78 -15.06
CA ILE A 144 8.30 5.58 -15.16
C ILE A 144 7.14 4.71 -15.68
N LEU A 145 7.41 3.87 -16.68
CA LEU A 145 6.43 2.94 -17.25
C LEU A 145 6.03 1.85 -16.24
N ILE A 146 6.98 1.32 -15.46
CA ILE A 146 6.69 0.38 -14.36
C ILE A 146 5.88 1.05 -13.25
N THR A 147 6.24 2.26 -12.82
CA THR A 147 5.53 3.02 -11.79
C THR A 147 4.11 3.41 -12.20
N ALA A 148 3.87 3.72 -13.48
CA ALA A 148 2.54 3.98 -14.00
C ALA A 148 1.68 2.70 -14.06
N VAL A 149 2.29 1.54 -14.37
CA VAL A 149 1.58 0.27 -14.58
C VAL A 149 1.35 -0.50 -13.29
N VAL A 150 2.25 -0.44 -12.32
CA VAL A 150 2.17 -1.15 -11.03
C VAL A 150 0.87 -0.91 -10.25
N PRO A 151 0.36 0.32 -10.06
CA PRO A 151 -0.90 0.52 -9.34
C PRO A 151 -2.11 -0.04 -10.10
N PHE A 152 -2.06 -0.08 -11.43
CA PHE A 152 -3.10 -0.70 -12.26
C PHE A 152 -3.02 -2.23 -12.21
N VAL A 153 -1.82 -2.81 -12.28
CA VAL A 153 -1.60 -4.26 -12.17
C VAL A 153 -1.95 -4.73 -10.76
N ALA A 154 -1.57 -4.01 -9.72
CA ALA A 154 -1.98 -4.33 -8.36
C ALA A 154 -3.50 -4.22 -8.17
N ARG A 155 -4.15 -3.18 -8.72
CA ARG A 155 -5.63 -3.07 -8.74
C ARG A 155 -6.26 -4.26 -9.50
N PHE A 156 -5.71 -4.67 -10.64
CA PHE A 156 -6.16 -5.82 -11.42
C PHE A 156 -5.97 -7.14 -10.64
N LEU A 157 -4.81 -7.35 -10.05
CA LEU A 157 -4.50 -8.54 -9.26
C LEU A 157 -5.41 -8.66 -8.03
N ILE A 158 -5.67 -7.57 -7.31
CA ILE A 158 -6.56 -7.57 -6.14
C ILE A 158 -8.01 -7.84 -6.56
N GLN A 159 -8.49 -7.23 -7.65
CA GLN A 159 -9.82 -7.50 -8.18
C GLN A 159 -9.95 -8.95 -8.68
N MET A 160 -8.94 -9.48 -9.39
CA MET A 160 -8.86 -10.88 -9.78
C MET A 160 -8.91 -11.79 -8.55
N PHE A 161 -8.06 -11.55 -7.55
CA PHE A 161 -7.98 -12.39 -6.35
C PHE A 161 -9.32 -12.42 -5.60
N LYS A 162 -10.02 -11.28 -5.53
CA LYS A 162 -11.36 -11.20 -4.95
C LYS A 162 -12.41 -11.96 -5.78
N ARG A 163 -12.37 -11.87 -7.12
CA ARG A 163 -13.24 -12.68 -7.99
C ARG A 163 -12.96 -14.18 -7.84
N PHE A 164 -11.69 -14.59 -7.85
CA PHE A 164 -11.28 -15.98 -7.66
C PHE A 164 -11.70 -16.53 -6.29
N ARG A 165 -11.49 -15.79 -5.19
CA ARG A 165 -11.95 -16.23 -3.87
C ARG A 165 -13.47 -16.30 -3.76
N LYS A 166 -14.21 -15.41 -4.45
CA LYS A 166 -15.68 -15.51 -4.56
C LYS A 166 -16.12 -16.75 -5.34
N SER A 167 -15.53 -17.04 -6.49
CA SER A 167 -15.85 -18.27 -7.26
C SER A 167 -15.51 -19.52 -6.46
N LYS A 168 -14.35 -19.58 -5.80
CA LYS A 168 -13.96 -20.73 -4.98
C LYS A 168 -14.89 -20.95 -3.78
N LYS A 169 -15.36 -19.87 -3.12
CA LYS A 169 -16.37 -19.96 -2.04
C LYS A 169 -17.75 -20.41 -2.54
N ARG A 170 -18.17 -19.98 -3.74
CA ARG A 170 -19.45 -20.43 -4.32
C ARG A 170 -19.41 -21.91 -4.68
N VAL A 171 -18.34 -22.37 -5.33
CA VAL A 171 -18.17 -23.79 -5.67
C VAL A 171 -18.13 -24.68 -4.42
N HIS A 172 -17.43 -24.26 -3.37
CA HIS A 172 -17.38 -25.02 -2.13
C HIS A 172 -18.72 -24.98 -1.35
N GLY A 173 -19.42 -23.84 -1.37
CA GLY A 173 -20.74 -23.70 -0.75
C GLY A 173 -21.81 -24.54 -1.45
N ASP A 174 -21.81 -24.57 -2.80
CA ASP A 174 -22.75 -25.37 -3.60
C ASP A 174 -22.53 -26.87 -3.39
N GLN A 175 -21.26 -27.30 -3.35
CA GLN A 175 -20.92 -28.70 -3.12
C GLN A 175 -21.26 -29.19 -1.70
N THR A 176 -21.15 -28.31 -0.69
CA THR A 176 -21.57 -28.63 0.69
C THR A 176 -23.09 -28.68 0.82
N ASN A 177 -23.82 -27.86 0.06
CA ASN A 177 -25.28 -27.80 0.08
C ASN A 177 -25.91 -29.03 -0.59
N CYS A 178 -25.34 -29.51 -1.71
CA CYS A 178 -25.82 -30.74 -2.37
C CYS A 178 -25.63 -31.99 -1.50
N GLN A 179 -24.50 -32.13 -0.80
CA GLN A 179 -24.27 -33.26 0.12
C GLN A 179 -25.20 -33.24 1.35
N ALA A 180 -25.59 -32.06 1.82
CA ALA A 180 -26.53 -31.94 2.94
C ALA A 180 -27.97 -32.30 2.53
N CYS A 181 -28.39 -31.95 1.30
CA CYS A 181 -29.72 -32.29 0.80
C CYS A 181 -29.93 -33.81 0.64
N ASP A 182 -28.90 -34.55 0.22
CA ASP A 182 -28.99 -36.01 0.08
C ASP A 182 -29.08 -36.71 1.45
N GLN A 183 -28.36 -36.20 2.46
CA GLN A 183 -28.40 -36.75 3.83
C GLN A 183 -29.74 -36.48 4.56
N GLU A 184 -30.37 -35.34 4.34
CA GLU A 184 -31.67 -34.99 4.93
C GLU A 184 -32.80 -35.92 4.40
N VAL A 185 -32.75 -36.28 3.11
CA VAL A 185 -33.76 -37.14 2.46
C VAL A 185 -33.63 -38.61 2.91
N ASP A 186 -32.41 -39.12 3.09
CA ASP A 186 -32.17 -40.47 3.60
C ASP A 186 -32.53 -40.61 5.09
N GLY A 187 -32.36 -39.55 5.88
CA GLY A 187 -32.72 -39.52 7.31
C GLY A 187 -34.24 -39.53 7.58
N GLN A 188 -35.05 -38.94 6.70
CA GLN A 188 -36.52 -38.92 6.86
C GLN A 188 -37.22 -40.15 6.29
N THR A 189 -36.59 -40.91 5.40
CA THR A 189 -37.20 -42.11 4.80
C THR A 189 -37.08 -43.35 5.70
N GLY A 190 -36.16 -43.34 6.68
CA GLY A 190 -35.95 -44.43 7.64
C GLY A 190 -36.83 -44.43 8.89
N GLN A 191 -37.74 -43.47 9.07
CA GLN A 191 -38.55 -43.32 10.30
C GLN A 191 -40.06 -43.57 10.09
N ARG A 192 -40.46 -44.11 8.93
CA ARG A 192 -41.79 -44.68 8.69
C ARG A 192 -41.69 -46.15 8.26
N VAL A 193 -41.41 -47.04 9.22
CA VAL A 193 -41.88 -48.43 9.20
C VAL A 193 -42.17 -48.85 10.62
#